data_AF-A0A962MKJ6-F1
#
_entry.id   AF-A0A962MKJ6-F1
#
_cell.length_a   1.000
_cell.length_b   1.000
_cell.length_c   1.000
_cell.angle_alpha   90.00
_cell.angle_beta   90.00
_cell.angle_gamma   90.00
#
_symmetry.space_group_name_H-M   'P 1'
#
loop_
_entity.id
_entity.type
_entity.pdbx_description
1 polymer ?
#
loop_
_entity_poly.entity_id
_entity_poly.type
_entity_poly.pdbx_seq_one_letter_code
_entity_poly.pdbx_strand_id
1 'polypeptide(L)'
;MTDKKIKDGVSRRDFLKTTGAAAGLAAGAGIQGFPYVIAQEKITLRYLGTAVNQHAAIAEKVKQDLGIELQYIPVTSDDVVKRAVTQPNSFDILDAEYWMLKKIVPSGNLQGMDITKIKEFENITSV
;
A
#
# COMPACT_ATOMS: atom_id res chain seq x y z
N MET A 1 -55.49 -14.37 -34.97
CA MET A 1 -54.21 -14.35 -34.23
C MET A 1 -53.59 -12.99 -34.48
N THR A 2 -53.51 -12.16 -33.45
CA THR A 2 -53.11 -10.75 -33.52
C THR A 2 -51.67 -10.63 -33.03
N ASP A 3 -50.73 -10.37 -33.94
CA ASP A 3 -49.33 -10.07 -33.58
C ASP A 3 -49.18 -8.60 -33.19
N LYS A 4 -48.82 -8.37 -31.93
CA LYS A 4 -48.55 -7.04 -31.37
C LYS A 4 -47.04 -6.78 -31.49
N LYS A 5 -46.62 -5.93 -32.43
CA LYS A 5 -45.22 -5.49 -32.53
C LYS A 5 -44.80 -4.72 -31.26
N ILE A 6 -43.83 -5.26 -30.54
CA ILE A 6 -43.17 -4.58 -29.42
C ILE A 6 -42.27 -3.48 -30.01
N LYS A 7 -42.45 -2.24 -29.55
CA LYS A 7 -41.55 -1.12 -29.88
C LYS A 7 -40.32 -1.23 -28.99
N ASP A 8 -39.16 -1.51 -29.58
CA ASP A 8 -37.88 -1.49 -28.89
C ASP A 8 -37.54 -0.06 -28.46
N GLY A 9 -37.78 0.24 -27.19
CA GLY A 9 -37.34 1.50 -26.56
C GLY A 9 -35.82 1.51 -26.38
N VAL A 10 -35.22 2.70 -26.44
CA VAL A 10 -33.79 2.93 -26.23
C VAL A 10 -33.32 2.19 -24.98
N SER A 11 -32.37 1.27 -25.16
CA SER A 11 -31.82 0.48 -24.07
C SER A 11 -31.07 1.38 -23.09
N ARG A 12 -31.20 1.12 -21.78
CA ARG A 12 -30.39 1.80 -20.75
C ARG A 12 -28.89 1.77 -21.04
N ARG A 13 -28.43 0.71 -21.71
CA ARG A 13 -27.03 0.53 -22.14
C ARG A 13 -26.65 1.46 -23.30
N ASP A 14 -27.57 1.75 -24.21
CA ASP A 14 -27.33 2.69 -25.32
C ASP A 14 -27.34 4.12 -24.80
N PHE A 15 -28.20 4.42 -23.81
CA PHE A 15 -28.16 5.68 -23.06
C PHE A 15 -26.83 5.86 -22.31
N LEU A 16 -26.38 4.85 -21.56
CA LEU A 16 -25.08 4.92 -20.87
C LEU A 16 -23.89 5.06 -21.82
N LYS A 17 -23.92 4.41 -22.98
CA LYS A 17 -22.88 4.58 -24.01
C LYS A 17 -22.88 5.98 -24.63
N THR A 18 -24.06 6.54 -24.91
CA THR A 18 -24.17 7.89 -25.48
C THR A 18 -23.84 8.97 -24.44
N THR A 19 -24.31 8.83 -23.20
CA THR A 19 -23.96 9.74 -22.10
C THR A 19 -22.48 9.65 -21.73
N GLY A 20 -21.89 8.44 -21.69
CA GLY A 20 -20.45 8.25 -21.43
C GLY A 20 -19.57 8.86 -22.51
N ALA A 21 -19.94 8.72 -23.79
CA ALA A 21 -19.22 9.33 -24.90
C ALA A 21 -19.34 10.87 -24.92
N ALA A 22 -20.51 11.42 -24.60
CA ALA A 22 -20.72 12.86 -24.52
C ALA A 22 -20.01 13.50 -23.31
N ALA A 23 -20.00 12.83 -22.16
CA ALA A 23 -19.24 13.27 -20.98
C ALA A 23 -17.73 13.22 -21.22
N GLY A 24 -17.23 12.19 -21.92
CA GLY A 24 -15.82 12.09 -22.32
C GLY A 24 -15.39 13.19 -23.31
N LEU A 25 -16.27 13.62 -24.21
CA LEU A 25 -16.00 14.70 -25.16
C LEU A 25 -16.10 16.09 -24.52
N ALA A 26 -17.04 16.31 -23.58
CA ALA A 26 -17.14 17.55 -22.83
C ALA A 26 -15.97 17.73 -21.82
N ALA A 27 -15.48 16.64 -21.23
CA ALA A 27 -14.24 16.64 -20.45
C ALA A 27 -12.98 16.76 -21.32
N GLY A 28 -13.04 16.33 -22.59
CA GLY A 28 -11.92 16.37 -23.54
C GLY A 28 -11.75 17.68 -24.30
N ALA A 29 -12.80 18.50 -24.43
CA ALA A 29 -12.75 19.77 -25.17
C ALA A 29 -12.30 20.98 -24.33
N GLY A 30 -12.09 20.79 -23.02
CA GLY A 30 -12.02 21.87 -22.05
C GLY A 30 -10.75 21.98 -21.19
N ILE A 31 -9.66 21.26 -21.46
CA ILE A 31 -8.35 21.52 -20.81
C ILE A 31 -7.22 21.17 -21.80
N GLN A 32 -6.89 22.12 -22.66
CA GLN A 32 -5.58 22.14 -23.32
C GLN A 32 -4.55 22.60 -22.28
N GLY A 33 -3.67 21.71 -21.82
CA GLY A 33 -2.34 22.18 -21.45
C GLY A 33 -1.64 21.62 -20.22
N PHE A 34 -2.25 20.80 -19.37
CA PHE A 34 -1.48 20.15 -18.29
C PHE A 34 -1.96 18.71 -18.05
N PRO A 35 -1.05 17.72 -17.97
CA PRO A 35 -1.45 16.41 -17.48
C PRO A 35 -2.03 16.60 -16.07
N TYR A 36 -3.24 16.12 -15.84
CA TYR A 36 -3.72 15.86 -14.49
C TYR A 36 -2.78 14.82 -13.89
N VAL A 37 -1.70 15.28 -13.25
CA VAL A 37 -0.86 14.45 -12.41
C VAL A 37 -1.73 14.12 -11.21
N ILE A 38 -2.44 13.00 -11.27
CA ILE A 38 -2.96 12.35 -10.07
C ILE A 38 -1.72 11.92 -9.30
N ALA A 39 -1.20 12.80 -8.46
CA ALA A 39 -0.09 12.48 -7.58
C ALA A 39 -0.55 11.29 -6.73
N GLN A 40 0.12 10.15 -6.89
CA GLN A 40 -0.12 8.97 -6.08
C GLN A 40 -0.07 9.38 -4.60
N GLU A 41 -1.04 8.94 -3.81
CA GLU A 41 -1.02 9.22 -2.37
C GLU A 41 0.32 8.78 -1.78
N LYS A 42 0.87 9.63 -0.91
CA LYS A 42 2.14 9.37 -0.25
C LYS A 42 2.04 8.05 0.50
N ILE A 43 2.87 7.10 0.13
CA ILE A 43 2.95 5.82 0.83
C ILE A 43 3.74 6.04 2.12
N THR A 44 3.10 5.76 3.25
CA THR A 44 3.75 5.74 4.56
C THR A 44 4.02 4.31 4.97
N LEU A 45 5.27 4.00 5.31
CA LEU A 45 5.69 2.69 5.80
C LEU A 45 5.99 2.78 7.30
N ARG A 46 5.22 2.04 8.10
CA ARG A 46 5.29 2.06 9.57
C ARG A 46 6.25 1.00 10.07
N TYR A 47 7.36 1.45 10.64
CA TYR A 47 8.43 0.59 11.14
C TYR A 47 8.36 0.54 12.66
N LEU A 48 7.98 -0.60 13.23
CA LEU A 48 7.99 -0.88 14.67
C LEU A 48 9.32 -1.49 15.12
N GLY A 49 9.92 -0.98 16.19
CA GLY A 49 11.15 -1.55 16.76
C GLY A 49 11.67 -0.79 17.97
N THR A 50 12.90 -1.10 18.39
CA THR A 50 13.56 -0.53 19.59
C THR A 50 14.50 0.64 19.28
N ALA A 51 14.35 1.26 18.11
CA ALA A 51 15.12 2.41 17.61
C ALA A 51 16.61 2.19 17.25
N VAL A 52 17.18 1.01 17.51
CA VAL A 52 18.61 0.73 17.20
C VAL A 52 18.97 0.83 15.71
N ASN A 53 18.03 0.50 14.82
CA ASN A 53 18.23 0.51 13.37
C ASN A 53 17.47 1.66 12.65
N GLN A 54 16.94 2.64 13.40
CA GLN A 54 15.99 3.65 12.89
C GLN A 54 16.65 5.03 12.69
N HIS A 55 17.76 5.07 11.95
CA HIS A 55 18.51 6.31 11.74
C HIS A 55 17.76 7.29 10.81
N ALA A 56 17.80 8.59 11.13
CA ALA A 56 17.10 9.63 10.36
C ALA A 56 17.55 9.71 8.89
N ALA A 57 18.87 9.63 8.65
CA ALA A 57 19.43 9.63 7.29
C ALA A 57 18.88 8.50 6.40
N ILE A 58 18.50 7.35 6.97
CA ILE A 58 17.87 6.25 6.21
C ILE A 58 16.47 6.68 5.76
N ALA A 59 15.68 7.30 6.63
CA ALA A 59 14.33 7.79 6.29
C ALA A 59 14.36 8.87 5.21
N GLU A 60 15.32 9.80 5.31
CA GLU A 60 15.55 10.83 4.29
C GLU A 60 15.91 10.21 2.94
N LYS A 61 16.82 9.24 2.94
CA LYS A 61 17.27 8.57 1.71
C LYS A 61 16.16 7.74 1.07
N VAL A 62 15.36 7.01 1.87
CA VAL A 62 14.18 6.28 1.38
C VAL A 62 13.15 7.21 0.77
N LYS A 63 12.91 8.37 1.38
CA LYS A 63 11.99 9.37 0.82
C LYS A 63 12.52 9.97 -0.48
N GLN A 64 13.82 10.26 -0.56
CA GLN A 64 14.46 10.79 -1.77
C GLN A 64 14.45 9.78 -2.93
N ASP A 65 14.75 8.51 -2.65
CA ASP A 65 14.93 7.50 -3.69
C ASP A 65 13.61 6.84 -4.11
N LEU A 66 12.69 6.63 -3.17
CA LEU A 66 11.47 5.85 -3.38
C LEU A 66 10.18 6.66 -3.21
N GLY A 67 10.25 7.90 -2.70
CA GLY A 67 9.06 8.71 -2.40
C GLY A 67 8.22 8.17 -1.23
N ILE A 68 8.73 7.21 -0.46
CA ILE A 68 8.06 6.59 0.68
C ILE A 68 8.40 7.37 1.95
N GLU A 69 7.39 7.70 2.76
CA GLU A 69 7.60 8.27 4.09
C GLU A 69 7.79 7.13 5.11
N LEU A 70 8.98 7.01 5.69
CA LEU A 70 9.23 6.07 6.80
C LEU A 70 8.74 6.67 8.13
N GLN A 71 7.75 6.03 8.74
CA GLN A 71 7.29 6.34 10.09
C GLN A 71 7.93 5.37 11.07
N TYR A 72 8.95 5.83 11.79
CA TYR A 72 9.52 5.07 12.90
C TYR A 72 8.60 5.08 14.11
N ILE A 73 8.39 3.89 14.69
CA ILE A 73 7.62 3.68 15.91
C ILE A 73 8.57 3.04 16.94
N PRO A 74 9.35 3.86 17.64
CA PRO A 74 10.29 3.38 18.65
C PRO A 74 9.54 3.05 19.94
N VAL A 75 9.70 1.83 20.44
CA VAL A 75 9.10 1.36 21.70
C VAL A 75 10.06 0.43 22.46
N THR A 76 9.69 0.03 23.68
CA THR A 76 10.46 -0.96 24.43
C THR A 76 10.29 -2.37 23.86
N SER A 77 11.24 -3.28 24.10
CA SER A 77 11.15 -4.67 23.60
C SER A 77 9.86 -5.38 24.04
N ASP A 78 9.37 -5.13 25.27
CA ASP A 78 8.10 -5.68 25.74
C ASP A 78 6.90 -5.12 24.97
N ASP A 79 6.94 -3.83 24.62
CA ASP A 79 5.91 -3.20 23.78
C ASP A 79 5.95 -3.71 22.34
N VAL A 80 7.13 -4.01 21.79
CA VAL A 80 7.27 -4.67 20.47
C VAL A 80 6.49 -5.99 20.48
N VAL A 81 6.76 -6.87 21.46
CA VAL A 81 6.02 -8.16 21.60
C VAL A 81 4.52 -7.91 21.67
N LYS A 82 4.10 -7.03 22.59
CA LYS A 82 2.68 -6.76 22.86
C LYS A 82 1.98 -6.28 21.61
N ARG A 83 2.57 -5.32 20.89
CA ARG A 83 1.99 -4.71 19.70
C ARG A 83 1.99 -5.66 18.51
N ALA A 84 3.07 -6.41 18.30
CA ALA A 84 3.13 -7.44 17.25
C ALA A 84 2.06 -8.52 17.40
N VAL A 85 1.73 -8.91 18.64
CA VAL A 85 0.72 -9.94 18.93
C VAL A 85 -0.71 -9.37 18.94
N THR A 86 -0.94 -8.21 19.55
CA THR A 86 -2.30 -7.70 19.80
C THR A 86 -2.79 -6.68 18.78
N GLN A 87 -1.89 -6.07 18.01
CA GLN A 87 -2.18 -4.98 17.08
C GLN A 87 -1.43 -5.17 15.74
N PRO A 88 -1.66 -6.28 15.01
CA PRO A 88 -0.92 -6.60 13.78
C PRO A 88 -1.05 -5.52 12.69
N ASN A 89 -2.18 -4.82 12.63
CA ASN A 89 -2.42 -3.78 11.62
C ASN A 89 -1.78 -2.42 11.96
N SER A 90 -1.00 -2.33 13.04
CA SER A 90 -0.44 -1.07 13.55
C SER A 90 0.99 -0.77 13.07
N PHE A 91 1.58 -1.69 12.30
CA PHE A 91 2.91 -1.59 11.70
C PHE A 91 2.92 -2.35 10.37
N ASP A 92 3.92 -2.09 9.54
CA ASP A 92 4.13 -2.76 8.25
C ASP A 92 5.47 -3.51 8.23
N ILE A 93 6.48 -2.99 8.94
CA ILE A 93 7.76 -3.66 9.21
C ILE A 93 7.93 -3.85 10.71
N LEU A 94 8.38 -5.05 11.10
CA LEU A 94 8.73 -5.40 12.46
C LEU A 94 10.23 -5.65 12.57
N ASP A 95 10.89 -4.90 13.45
CA ASP A 95 12.23 -5.17 13.95
C ASP A 95 12.11 -5.71 15.37
N ALA A 96 12.55 -6.95 15.56
CA ALA A 96 12.45 -7.67 16.82
C ALA A 96 13.75 -8.45 17.06
N GLU A 97 14.25 -8.38 18.30
CA GLU A 97 15.40 -9.19 18.71
C GLU A 97 15.06 -10.69 18.71
N TYR A 98 16.08 -11.55 18.57
CA TYR A 98 15.89 -12.98 18.35
C TYR A 98 14.99 -13.67 19.40
N TRP A 99 15.11 -13.29 20.67
CA TRP A 99 14.34 -13.88 21.76
C TRP A 99 12.84 -13.54 21.72
N MET A 100 12.46 -12.45 21.05
CA MET A 100 11.07 -12.00 20.89
C MET A 100 10.29 -12.93 19.97
N LEU A 101 10.96 -13.48 18.95
CA LEU A 101 10.33 -14.27 17.89
C LEU A 101 9.59 -15.49 18.43
N LYS A 102 10.09 -16.12 19.50
CA LYS A 102 9.40 -17.25 20.16
C LYS A 102 8.01 -16.89 20.70
N LYS A 103 7.78 -15.61 21.03
CA LYS A 103 6.49 -15.09 21.50
C LYS A 103 5.62 -14.57 20.34
N ILE A 104 6.24 -14.02 19.29
CA ILE A 104 5.53 -13.36 18.19
C ILE A 104 5.10 -14.35 17.10
N VAL A 105 6.01 -15.22 16.64
CA VAL A 105 5.74 -16.13 15.50
C VAL A 105 4.50 -17.02 15.72
N PRO A 106 4.25 -17.61 16.90
CA PRO A 106 3.06 -18.41 17.13
C PRO A 106 1.73 -17.65 16.98
N SER A 107 1.75 -16.31 17.00
CA SER A 107 0.53 -15.52 16.79
C SER A 107 0.00 -15.57 15.36
N GLY A 108 0.83 -15.96 14.38
CA GLY A 108 0.45 -15.99 12.96
C GLY A 108 0.32 -14.61 12.31
N ASN A 109 0.68 -13.53 13.02
CA ASN A 109 0.57 -12.16 12.52
C ASN A 109 1.71 -11.74 11.57
N LEU A 110 2.75 -12.56 11.42
CA LEU A 110 3.91 -12.25 10.58
C LEU A 110 3.79 -12.93 9.22
N GLN A 111 4.09 -12.16 8.18
CA GLN A 111 4.25 -12.67 6.83
C GLN A 111 5.75 -12.88 6.53
N GLY A 112 6.10 -14.05 5.99
CA GLY A 112 7.46 -14.31 5.52
C GLY A 112 7.83 -13.40 4.34
N MET A 113 9.06 -12.91 4.33
CA MET A 113 9.59 -12.11 3.22
C MET A 113 10.06 -13.01 2.08
N ASP A 114 9.73 -12.63 0.84
CA ASP A 114 10.24 -13.29 -0.37
C ASP A 114 11.67 -12.83 -0.64
N ILE A 115 12.64 -13.72 -0.42
CA ILE A 115 14.08 -13.42 -0.53
C ILE A 115 14.48 -12.99 -1.95
N THR A 116 13.73 -13.40 -2.98
CA THR A 116 14.04 -13.05 -4.38
C THR A 116 13.83 -11.57 -4.68
N LYS A 117 13.12 -10.85 -3.81
CA LYS A 117 12.87 -9.41 -3.88
C LYS A 117 13.86 -8.58 -3.06
N ILE A 118 14.77 -9.22 -2.33
CA ILE A 118 15.74 -8.57 -1.46
C ILE A 118 17.11 -8.59 -2.16
N LYS A 119 17.47 -7.48 -2.81
CA LYS A 119 18.70 -7.36 -3.59
C LYS A 119 19.97 -7.74 -2.80
N GLU A 120 20.03 -7.35 -1.53
CA GLU A 120 21.21 -7.51 -0.68
C GLU A 120 21.16 -8.76 0.22
N PHE A 121 20.27 -9.72 -0.07
CA PHE A 121 20.06 -10.91 0.79
C PHE A 121 21.34 -11.73 1.00
N GLU A 122 22.11 -11.94 -0.07
CA GLU A 122 23.37 -12.70 -0.03
C GLU A 122 24.49 -12.01 0.78
N ASN A 123 24.32 -10.73 1.14
CA ASN A 123 25.29 -9.97 1.93
C ASN A 123 25.06 -10.12 3.45
N ILE A 124 24.03 -10.86 3.87
CA ILE A 124 23.75 -11.11 5.29
C ILE A 124 24.83 -12.06 5.85
N THR A 125 25.52 -11.61 6.89
CA THR A 125 26.51 -12.44 7.58
C THR A 125 25.83 -13.49 8.45
N SER A 126 26.34 -14.72 8.44
CA SER A 126 25.89 -15.76 9.37
C SER A 126 26.26 -15.39 10.81
N VAL A 127 25.37 -15.70 11.74
CA VAL A 127 25.58 -15.52 13.19
C VAL A 127 26.27 -16.73 13.80
#